data_AF-A0A1T3MWM0-F1
#
_entry.id   AF-A0A1T3MWM0-F1
#
_cell.length_a   1.000
_cell.length_b   1.000
_cell.length_c   1.000
_cell.angle_alpha   90.00
_cell.angle_beta   90.00
_cell.angle_gamma   90.00
#
_symmetry.space_group_name_H-M   'P 1'
#
loop_
_entity.id
_entity.type
_entity.pdbx_description
1 polymer ?
#
loop_
_entity_poly.entity_id
_entity_poly.type
_entity_poly.pdbx_seq_one_letter_code
_entity_poly.pdbx_strand_id
1 'polypeptide(L)'
;MKIKVFFLYIFILITCVSCKQMPAQSATVSPPPNWLAKSYKNVIMIEGEDMVKLGENYLVDIPVQEKPDSVYVFFLNADIPVERLKKPNSFYPFINEFILIVPDRKYYKIIAEEAYKQGIIIEPLVTNNYYHITRNGGEVKTDSTHISGNGQPQISYAEPEVPKDMLQVYYTDSYGSVCCPRDPKWDSKQDDASFIKEYEQNKKVKIRDTYSQNNGKEGEHAVYYTLSGLTSLQRLGFILEKESQRIKNRETKDIQFSAQLFTPHLVKIEKEGFRKMTKLN
;
A
#
# COMPACT_ATOMS: atom_id res chain seq x y z
N MET A 1 -5.62 -63.01 78.20
CA MET A 1 -6.86 -63.53 77.57
C MET A 1 -7.75 -62.34 77.21
N LYS A 2 -8.33 -62.35 75.99
CA LYS A 2 -9.27 -61.38 75.39
C LYS A 2 -8.67 -60.25 74.50
N ILE A 3 -8.52 -60.61 73.22
CA ILE A 3 -9.08 -59.98 72.00
C ILE A 3 -9.47 -58.50 72.09
N LYS A 4 -8.93 -57.69 71.16
CA LYS A 4 -9.72 -56.83 70.24
C LYS A 4 -8.88 -56.45 69.03
N VAL A 5 -9.11 -57.19 67.95
CA VAL A 5 -8.68 -56.86 66.58
C VAL A 5 -9.61 -55.76 66.09
N PHE A 6 -9.06 -54.62 65.68
CA PHE A 6 -9.78 -53.56 65.00
C PHE A 6 -9.39 -53.62 63.52
N PHE A 7 -10.25 -54.24 62.71
CA PHE A 7 -10.18 -54.16 61.25
C PHE A 7 -10.84 -52.85 60.81
N LEU A 8 -10.07 -51.93 60.22
CA LEU A 8 -10.62 -50.81 59.46
C LEU A 8 -10.36 -51.08 57.99
N TYR A 9 -11.38 -51.55 57.29
CA TYR A 9 -11.43 -51.66 55.83
C TYR A 9 -11.58 -50.26 55.23
N ILE A 10 -10.60 -49.80 54.45
CA ILE A 10 -10.74 -48.65 53.56
C ILE A 10 -11.01 -49.20 52.16
N PHE A 11 -12.24 -49.04 51.70
CA PHE A 11 -12.64 -49.24 50.30
C PHE A 11 -12.08 -48.08 49.46
N ILE A 12 -11.13 -48.36 48.57
CA ILE A 12 -10.70 -47.42 47.53
C ILE A 12 -11.65 -47.59 46.33
N LEU A 13 -12.55 -46.62 46.15
CA LEU A 13 -13.34 -46.46 44.92
C LEU A 13 -12.46 -45.78 43.87
N ILE A 14 -11.96 -46.57 42.92
CA ILE A 14 -11.31 -46.08 41.70
C ILE A 14 -12.41 -45.62 40.75
N THR A 15 -12.63 -44.31 40.66
CA THR A 15 -13.40 -43.71 39.56
C THR A 15 -12.49 -43.62 38.34
N CYS A 16 -12.64 -44.56 37.42
CA CYS A 16 -12.10 -44.44 36.06
C CYS A 16 -12.80 -43.28 35.35
N VAL A 17 -12.23 -42.07 35.44
CA VAL A 17 -12.58 -40.97 34.54
C VAL A 17 -12.07 -41.36 33.16
N SER A 18 -13.01 -41.88 32.36
CA SER A 18 -12.81 -42.18 30.95
C SER A 18 -12.41 -40.89 30.23
N CYS A 19 -11.12 -40.77 29.89
CA CYS A 19 -10.65 -39.79 28.92
C CYS A 19 -11.29 -40.10 27.57
N LYS A 20 -12.45 -39.50 27.30
CA LYS A 20 -12.94 -39.35 25.94
C LYS A 20 -11.98 -38.41 25.22
N GLN A 21 -10.99 -38.98 24.53
CA GLN A 21 -10.29 -38.27 23.46
C GLN A 21 -11.36 -37.82 22.46
N MET A 22 -11.61 -36.51 22.43
CA MET A 22 -12.29 -35.91 21.28
C MET A 22 -11.42 -36.22 20.05
N PRO A 23 -11.96 -36.85 19.00
CA PRO A 23 -11.22 -36.99 17.77
C PRO A 23 -10.96 -35.59 17.25
N ALA A 24 -9.68 -35.21 17.20
CA ALA A 24 -9.26 -34.06 16.44
C ALA A 24 -9.77 -34.28 15.01
N GLN A 25 -10.80 -33.52 14.62
CA GLN A 25 -11.16 -33.39 13.23
C GLN A 25 -9.93 -32.82 12.54
N SER A 26 -9.18 -33.68 11.88
CA SER A 26 -8.13 -33.29 10.95
C SER A 26 -8.79 -32.44 9.89
N ALA A 27 -8.71 -31.12 10.04
CA ALA A 27 -9.04 -30.19 8.99
C ALA A 27 -8.23 -30.63 7.78
N THR A 28 -8.91 -31.09 6.73
CA THR A 28 -8.29 -31.36 5.44
C THR A 28 -7.68 -30.06 4.98
N VAL A 29 -6.35 -29.96 5.10
CA VAL A 29 -5.58 -28.81 4.60
C VAL A 29 -5.72 -28.84 3.10
N SER A 30 -6.54 -27.94 2.55
CA SER A 30 -6.61 -27.74 1.10
C SER A 30 -5.20 -27.49 0.58
N PRO A 31 -4.82 -28.10 -0.55
CA PRO A 31 -3.51 -27.85 -1.14
C PRO A 31 -3.34 -26.35 -1.38
N PRO A 32 -2.13 -25.80 -1.20
CA PRO A 32 -1.87 -24.39 -1.46
C PRO A 32 -2.28 -24.04 -2.90
N PRO A 33 -2.80 -22.83 -3.14
CA PRO A 33 -3.13 -22.39 -4.48
C PRO A 33 -1.92 -22.50 -5.42
N ASN A 34 -2.16 -22.80 -6.69
CA ASN A 34 -1.11 -22.96 -7.70
C ASN A 34 -0.26 -21.70 -7.92
N TRP A 35 -0.83 -20.51 -7.66
CA TRP A 35 -0.13 -19.22 -7.76
C TRP A 35 0.75 -18.90 -6.55
N LEU A 36 0.58 -19.60 -5.42
CA LEU A 36 1.35 -19.34 -4.21
C LEU A 36 2.77 -19.92 -4.34
N ALA A 37 3.77 -19.04 -4.41
CA ALA A 37 5.16 -19.47 -4.50
C ALA A 37 5.69 -19.99 -3.15
N LYS A 38 6.67 -20.91 -3.20
CA LYS A 38 7.42 -21.37 -2.01
C LYS A 38 8.36 -20.29 -1.45
N SER A 39 8.79 -19.36 -2.30
CA SER A 39 9.69 -18.27 -1.92
C SER A 39 9.40 -17.03 -2.75
N TYR A 40 9.43 -15.86 -2.11
CA TYR A 40 9.37 -14.56 -2.75
C TYR A 40 10.69 -13.82 -2.55
N LYS A 41 11.25 -13.30 -3.64
CA LYS A 41 12.46 -12.47 -3.64
C LYS A 41 12.10 -11.04 -3.98
N ASN A 42 12.90 -10.09 -3.52
CA ASN A 42 12.71 -8.65 -3.75
C ASN A 42 11.33 -8.17 -3.28
N VAL A 43 10.87 -8.67 -2.13
CA VAL A 43 9.62 -8.24 -1.53
C VAL A 43 9.78 -6.81 -1.03
N ILE A 44 8.85 -5.94 -1.43
CA ILE A 44 8.82 -4.54 -1.02
C ILE A 44 7.99 -4.45 0.26
N MET A 45 8.62 -4.10 1.37
CA MET A 45 7.91 -3.87 2.62
C MET A 45 7.28 -2.47 2.60
N ILE A 46 6.04 -2.36 3.07
CA ILE A 46 5.33 -1.10 3.23
C ILE A 46 5.00 -0.96 4.70
N GLU A 47 5.74 -0.11 5.40
CA GLU A 47 5.60 0.14 6.82
C GLU A 47 4.81 1.42 7.12
N GLY A 48 4.53 1.66 8.40
CA GLY A 48 3.83 2.87 8.82
C GLY A 48 4.58 4.16 8.48
N GLU A 49 5.92 4.12 8.41
CA GLU A 49 6.75 5.27 8.04
C GLU A 49 6.75 5.57 6.53
N ASP A 50 6.48 4.55 5.70
CA ASP A 50 6.34 4.69 4.25
C ASP A 50 4.98 5.25 3.83
N MET A 51 4.08 5.51 4.78
CA MET A 51 2.71 5.90 4.51
C MET A 51 2.26 7.09 5.34
N VAL A 52 1.56 8.02 4.70
CA VAL A 52 0.81 9.06 5.39
C VAL A 52 -0.66 9.05 4.97
N LYS A 53 -1.52 9.39 5.92
CA LYS A 53 -2.96 9.54 5.73
C LYS A 53 -3.37 11.00 5.97
N LEU A 54 -4.19 11.56 5.07
CA LEU A 54 -4.82 12.86 5.24
C LEU A 54 -6.31 12.77 4.85
N GLY A 55 -7.20 12.90 5.84
CA GLY A 55 -8.60 12.53 5.65
C GLY A 55 -8.70 11.06 5.27
N GLU A 56 -9.40 10.73 4.19
CA GLU A 56 -9.49 9.36 3.67
C GLU A 56 -8.50 9.07 2.52
N ASN A 57 -7.50 9.93 2.34
CA ASN A 57 -6.48 9.80 1.30
C ASN A 57 -5.16 9.31 1.86
N TYR A 58 -4.45 8.51 1.07
CA TYR A 58 -3.20 7.86 1.45
C TYR A 58 -2.11 8.21 0.43
N LEU A 59 -0.88 8.42 0.89
CA LEU A 59 0.32 8.41 0.06
C LEU A 59 1.21 7.28 0.56
N VAL A 60 1.54 6.33 -0.33
CA VAL A 60 2.60 5.35 -0.11
C VAL A 60 3.86 5.89 -0.78
N ASP A 61 4.84 6.26 0.01
CA ASP A 61 6.01 7.04 -0.39
C ASP A 61 7.22 6.15 -0.75
N ILE A 62 6.98 5.19 -1.65
CA ILE A 62 8.00 4.22 -2.08
C ILE A 62 8.17 4.33 -3.61
N PRO A 63 9.39 4.59 -4.12
CA PRO A 63 9.62 4.69 -5.56
C PRO A 63 9.73 3.30 -6.19
N VAL A 64 8.70 2.86 -6.93
CA VAL A 64 8.73 1.58 -7.66
C VAL A 64 8.81 1.84 -9.15
N GLN A 65 9.79 1.21 -9.81
CA GLN A 65 9.84 1.18 -11.26
C GLN A 65 8.78 0.19 -11.75
N GLU A 66 7.71 0.68 -12.36
CA GLU A 66 6.59 -0.13 -12.83
C GLU A 66 6.90 -0.82 -14.16
N LYS A 67 6.74 -2.15 -14.20
CA LYS A 67 6.90 -2.98 -15.39
C LYS A 67 5.60 -3.77 -15.58
N PRO A 68 4.78 -3.48 -16.60
CA PRO A 68 3.46 -4.08 -16.78
C PRO A 68 3.46 -5.61 -16.86
N ASP A 69 4.55 -6.20 -17.37
CA ASP A 69 4.70 -7.65 -17.55
C ASP A 69 5.39 -8.35 -16.37
N SER A 70 5.59 -7.66 -15.24
CA SER A 70 6.24 -8.20 -14.05
C SER A 70 5.27 -8.38 -12.89
N VAL A 71 5.49 -9.43 -12.10
CA VAL A 71 4.75 -9.69 -10.86
C VAL A 71 5.51 -9.09 -9.68
N TYR A 72 4.87 -8.17 -8.96
CA TYR A 72 5.44 -7.54 -7.77
C TYR A 72 4.95 -8.24 -6.50
N VAL A 73 5.72 -8.16 -5.42
CA VAL A 73 5.33 -8.70 -4.13
C VAL A 73 5.49 -7.60 -3.08
N PHE A 74 4.38 -7.25 -2.43
CA PHE A 74 4.34 -6.23 -1.39
C PHE A 74 3.99 -6.88 -0.05
N PHE A 75 4.74 -6.56 0.99
CA PHE A 75 4.40 -6.90 2.36
C PHE A 75 3.80 -5.66 3.04
N LEU A 76 2.48 -5.65 3.22
CA LEU A 76 1.74 -4.52 3.74
C LEU A 76 1.63 -4.62 5.27
N ASN A 77 2.57 -3.98 5.96
CA ASN A 77 2.52 -3.81 7.41
C ASN A 77 1.80 -2.50 7.80
N ALA A 78 1.74 -1.52 6.90
CA ALA A 78 1.06 -0.23 7.07
C ALA A 78 -0.47 -0.33 7.14
N ASP A 79 -1.12 0.56 7.91
CA ASP A 79 -2.58 0.54 8.08
C ASP A 79 -3.35 1.15 6.90
N ILE A 80 -3.32 0.43 5.77
CA ILE A 80 -4.05 0.76 4.55
C ILE A 80 -5.08 -0.35 4.28
N PRO A 81 -6.36 -0.01 4.06
CA PRO A 81 -7.34 -1.02 3.66
C PRO A 81 -6.94 -1.65 2.31
N VAL A 82 -6.91 -2.98 2.25
CA VAL A 82 -6.52 -3.74 1.03
C VAL A 82 -7.31 -3.30 -0.21
N GLU A 83 -8.59 -2.98 -0.04
CA GLU A 83 -9.46 -2.49 -1.13
C GLU A 83 -8.95 -1.19 -1.79
N ARG A 84 -8.14 -0.39 -1.09
CA ARG A 84 -7.49 0.81 -1.67
C ARG A 84 -6.38 0.43 -2.65
N LEU A 85 -5.66 -0.66 -2.39
CA LEU A 85 -4.56 -1.11 -3.24
C LEU A 85 -5.04 -1.85 -4.48
N LYS A 86 -6.25 -2.39 -4.48
CA LYS A 86 -6.81 -3.12 -5.63
C LYS A 86 -7.19 -2.21 -6.81
N LYS A 87 -7.46 -0.93 -6.56
CA LYS A 87 -7.96 0.01 -7.59
C LYS A 87 -6.93 0.23 -8.72
N PRO A 88 -7.29 0.06 -10.00
CA PRO A 88 -6.37 0.13 -11.13
C PRO A 88 -5.59 1.45 -11.28
N ASN A 89 -6.18 2.58 -10.86
CA ASN A 89 -5.59 3.92 -11.06
C ASN A 89 -5.04 4.54 -9.76
N SER A 90 -4.67 3.72 -8.77
CA SER A 90 -4.27 4.23 -7.45
C SER A 90 -2.91 3.71 -6.98
N PHE A 91 -2.80 2.41 -6.75
CA PHE A 91 -1.57 1.79 -6.23
C PHE A 91 -0.72 1.25 -7.38
N TYR A 92 0.31 2.00 -7.80
CA TYR A 92 1.17 1.71 -8.95
C TYR A 92 0.36 1.29 -10.19
N PRO A 93 -0.22 2.27 -10.91
CA PRO A 93 -1.26 2.02 -11.91
C PRO A 93 -0.81 1.21 -13.14
N PHE A 94 0.48 1.14 -13.43
CA PHE A 94 1.06 0.37 -14.52
C PHE A 94 1.54 -1.03 -14.08
N ILE A 95 1.36 -1.40 -12.81
CA ILE A 95 1.52 -2.79 -12.35
C ILE A 95 0.20 -3.53 -12.56
N ASN A 96 0.21 -4.51 -13.47
CA ASN A 96 -0.96 -5.33 -13.78
C ASN A 96 -1.11 -6.52 -12.84
N GLU A 97 -0.02 -7.05 -12.27
CA GLU A 97 -0.07 -8.24 -11.43
C GLU A 97 0.83 -8.10 -10.20
N PHE A 98 0.29 -8.40 -9.03
CA PHE A 98 1.07 -8.39 -7.79
C PHE A 98 0.48 -9.31 -6.71
N ILE A 99 1.36 -9.76 -5.82
CA ILE A 99 1.03 -10.44 -4.58
C ILE A 99 1.08 -9.43 -3.45
N LEU A 100 0.03 -9.40 -2.62
CA LEU A 100 0.00 -8.63 -1.37
C LEU A 100 0.00 -9.59 -0.19
N ILE A 101 0.97 -9.44 0.69
CA ILE A 101 1.09 -10.18 1.95
C ILE A 101 0.67 -9.25 3.07
N VAL A 102 -0.33 -9.63 3.86
CA VAL A 102 -0.90 -8.79 4.93
C VAL A 102 -0.93 -9.58 6.23
N PRO A 103 -0.27 -9.13 7.31
CA PRO A 103 -0.39 -9.75 8.62
C PRO A 103 -1.84 -9.84 9.07
N ASP A 104 -2.25 -10.96 9.67
CA ASP A 104 -3.58 -11.09 10.27
C ASP A 104 -3.65 -10.34 11.60
N ARG A 105 -3.85 -9.03 11.50
CA ARG A 105 -3.94 -8.14 12.66
C ARG A 105 -5.07 -8.53 13.61
N LYS A 106 -6.15 -9.14 13.12
CA LYS A 106 -7.25 -9.60 13.97
C LYS A 106 -6.79 -10.77 14.83
N TYR A 107 -6.11 -11.75 14.23
CA TYR A 107 -5.48 -12.85 14.97
C TYR A 107 -4.49 -12.32 16.00
N TYR A 108 -3.55 -11.45 15.60
CA TYR A 108 -2.54 -10.92 16.52
C TYR A 108 -3.16 -10.14 17.69
N LYS A 109 -4.22 -9.36 17.42
CA LYS A 109 -4.97 -8.65 18.47
C LYS A 109 -5.62 -9.61 19.46
N ILE A 110 -6.24 -10.68 18.99
CA ILE A 110 -6.86 -11.70 19.86
C ILE A 110 -5.81 -12.35 20.76
N ILE A 111 -4.67 -12.76 20.21
CA ILE A 111 -3.58 -13.38 20.99
C ILE A 111 -3.02 -12.41 22.03
N ALA A 112 -2.81 -11.14 21.65
CA ALA A 112 -2.32 -10.12 22.59
C ALA A 112 -3.30 -9.87 23.74
N GLU A 113 -4.60 -9.80 23.46
CA GLU A 113 -5.65 -9.63 24.48
C GLU A 113 -5.74 -10.85 25.42
N GLU A 114 -5.57 -12.06 24.89
CA GLU A 114 -5.56 -13.29 25.69
C GLU A 114 -4.34 -13.38 26.61
N ALA A 115 -3.15 -13.09 26.07
CA ALA A 115 -1.90 -13.02 26.83
C ALA A 115 -2.03 -12.02 28.00
N TYR A 116 -2.59 -10.84 27.73
CA TYR A 116 -2.83 -9.81 28.74
C TYR A 116 -3.79 -10.30 29.84
N LYS A 117 -4.94 -10.90 29.47
CA LYS A 117 -5.94 -11.40 30.43
C LYS A 117 -5.40 -12.50 31.33
N GLN A 118 -4.52 -13.34 30.81
CA GLN A 118 -3.94 -14.46 31.54
C GLN A 118 -2.65 -14.07 32.29
N GLY A 119 -2.11 -12.88 32.06
CA GLY A 119 -0.84 -12.43 32.65
C GLY A 119 0.36 -13.27 32.18
N ILE A 120 0.28 -13.84 30.97
CA ILE A 120 1.32 -14.68 30.39
C ILE A 120 1.87 -14.06 29.10
N ILE A 121 3.00 -14.57 28.63
CA ILE A 121 3.53 -14.27 27.30
C ILE A 121 3.13 -15.42 26.38
N ILE A 122 2.43 -15.10 25.29
CA ILE A 122 2.10 -16.05 24.22
C ILE A 122 2.88 -15.60 22.98
N GLU A 123 3.72 -16.47 22.44
CA GLU A 123 4.37 -16.23 21.15
C GLU A 123 3.37 -16.60 20.02
N PRO A 124 2.88 -15.64 19.24
CA PRO A 124 1.88 -15.92 18.21
C PRO A 124 2.51 -16.64 17.02
N LEU A 125 1.75 -17.55 16.41
CA LEU A 125 2.15 -18.13 15.13
C LEU A 125 2.16 -17.05 14.04
N VAL A 126 3.17 -17.06 13.18
CA VAL A 126 3.21 -16.17 12.02
C VAL A 126 2.00 -16.45 11.14
N THR A 127 1.14 -15.44 10.99
CA THR A 127 -0.17 -15.59 10.35
C THR A 127 -0.41 -14.44 9.39
N ASN A 128 -0.53 -14.76 8.10
CA ASN A 128 -0.64 -13.80 7.01
C ASN A 128 -1.76 -14.19 6.04
N ASN A 129 -2.39 -13.17 5.47
CA ASN A 129 -3.26 -13.28 4.31
C ASN A 129 -2.45 -12.95 3.06
N TYR A 130 -2.54 -13.81 2.05
CA TYR A 130 -1.94 -13.63 0.74
C TYR A 130 -3.04 -13.31 -0.26
N TYR A 131 -2.86 -12.25 -1.04
CA TYR A 131 -3.74 -11.88 -2.12
C TYR A 131 -2.96 -11.89 -3.43
N HIS A 132 -3.46 -12.59 -4.44
CA HIS A 132 -2.98 -12.48 -5.81
C HIS A 132 -3.93 -11.59 -6.58
N ILE A 133 -3.44 -10.42 -7.00
CA ILE A 133 -4.23 -9.38 -7.63
C ILE A 133 -3.77 -9.23 -9.07
N THR A 134 -4.72 -9.34 -10.00
CA THR A 134 -4.50 -9.12 -11.43
C THR A 134 -5.46 -8.04 -11.93
N ARG A 135 -4.95 -7.08 -12.71
CA ARG A 135 -5.68 -5.96 -13.31
C ARG A 135 -5.58 -6.08 -14.82
N ASN A 136 -6.72 -6.26 -15.50
CA ASN A 136 -6.77 -6.37 -16.95
C ASN A 136 -7.88 -5.47 -17.48
N GLY A 137 -7.52 -4.42 -18.22
CA GLY A 137 -8.50 -3.57 -18.92
C GLY A 137 -9.58 -2.94 -18.03
N GLY A 138 -9.27 -2.68 -16.75
CA GLY A 138 -10.20 -2.12 -15.77
C GLY A 138 -10.91 -3.16 -14.88
N GLU A 139 -10.84 -4.45 -15.23
CA GLU A 139 -11.28 -5.53 -14.35
C GLU A 139 -10.19 -5.88 -13.33
N VAL A 140 -10.61 -6.11 -12.09
CA VAL A 140 -9.72 -6.56 -11.01
C VAL A 140 -10.15 -7.95 -10.58
N LYS A 141 -9.21 -8.90 -10.67
CA LYS A 141 -9.36 -10.25 -10.11
C LYS A 141 -8.52 -10.34 -8.84
N THR A 142 -9.05 -11.02 -7.83
CA THR A 142 -8.35 -11.25 -6.57
C THR A 142 -8.60 -12.65 -6.09
N ASP A 143 -7.54 -13.46 -6.06
CA ASP A 143 -7.52 -14.73 -5.33
C ASP A 143 -6.86 -14.51 -3.97
N SER A 144 -7.24 -15.30 -2.96
CA SER A 144 -6.63 -15.19 -1.65
C SER A 144 -6.43 -16.54 -0.97
N THR A 145 -5.46 -16.58 -0.08
CA THR A 145 -5.25 -17.70 0.83
C THR A 145 -4.73 -17.20 2.17
N HIS A 146 -4.96 -17.99 3.20
CA HIS A 146 -4.59 -17.67 4.57
C HIS A 146 -3.64 -18.74 5.09
N ILE A 147 -2.50 -18.32 5.64
CA ILE A 147 -1.48 -19.23 6.13
C ILE A 147 -1.16 -18.85 7.57
N SER A 148 -1.16 -19.84 8.46
CA SER A 148 -0.78 -19.70 9.87
C SER A 148 0.26 -20.76 10.24
N GLY A 149 1.28 -20.34 10.98
CA GLY A 149 2.36 -21.21 11.45
C GLY A 149 3.24 -21.72 10.32
N ASN A 150 3.47 -23.03 10.29
CA ASN A 150 4.37 -23.65 9.33
C ASN A 150 3.76 -23.66 7.93
N GLY A 151 4.57 -23.31 6.91
CA GLY A 151 4.11 -23.26 5.51
C GLY A 151 4.12 -21.86 4.89
N GLN A 152 4.52 -20.83 5.64
CA GLN A 152 4.78 -19.50 5.08
C GLN A 152 5.88 -19.60 4.00
N PRO A 153 5.70 -18.96 2.83
CA PRO A 153 6.76 -18.76 1.86
C PRO A 153 7.99 -18.10 2.49
N GLN A 154 9.18 -18.46 2.02
CA GLN A 154 10.41 -17.75 2.37
C GLN A 154 10.37 -16.34 1.76
N ILE A 155 10.66 -15.31 2.55
CA ILE A 155 10.60 -13.92 2.11
C ILE A 155 12.00 -13.31 2.17
N SER A 156 12.45 -12.74 1.06
CA SER A 156 13.64 -11.90 0.98
C SER A 156 13.20 -10.51 0.55
N TYR A 157 13.49 -9.52 1.41
CA TYR A 157 13.14 -8.12 1.19
C TYR A 157 14.17 -7.42 0.32
N ALA A 158 13.72 -6.37 -0.38
CA ALA A 158 14.58 -5.42 -1.07
C ALA A 158 14.02 -4.00 -0.89
N GLU A 159 14.93 -3.03 -0.77
CA GLU A 159 14.60 -1.61 -0.73
C GLU A 159 14.54 -1.07 -2.16
N PRO A 160 13.43 -0.44 -2.58
CA PRO A 160 13.35 0.19 -3.88
C PRO A 160 14.22 1.44 -3.95
N GLU A 161 15.05 1.53 -4.99
CA GLU A 161 15.88 2.71 -5.25
C GLU A 161 15.44 3.42 -6.53
N VAL A 162 15.57 4.75 -6.53
CA VAL A 162 15.40 5.56 -7.75
C VAL A 162 16.64 5.41 -8.63
N PRO A 163 16.53 4.89 -9.86
CA PRO A 163 17.67 4.84 -10.77
C PRO A 163 18.20 6.24 -11.08
N LYS A 164 19.53 6.36 -11.26
CA LYS A 164 20.21 7.66 -11.46
C LYS A 164 19.72 8.45 -12.68
N ASP A 165 19.12 7.79 -13.66
CA ASP A 165 18.58 8.37 -14.88
C ASP A 165 17.06 8.61 -14.81
N MET A 166 16.45 8.48 -13.62
CA MET A 166 15.03 8.67 -13.40
C MET A 166 14.74 9.73 -12.33
N LEU A 167 13.59 10.39 -12.46
CA LEU A 167 13.00 11.26 -11.46
C LEU A 167 11.90 10.52 -10.72
N GLN A 168 11.89 10.62 -9.40
CA GLN A 168 10.73 10.29 -8.58
C GLN A 168 9.74 11.44 -8.64
N VAL A 169 8.55 11.18 -9.18
CA VAL A 169 7.51 12.18 -9.41
C VAL A 169 6.27 11.83 -8.60
N TYR A 170 5.76 12.79 -7.84
CA TYR A 170 4.54 12.62 -7.04
C TYR A 170 3.30 13.16 -7.75
N TYR A 171 3.49 14.14 -8.63
CA TYR A 171 2.40 14.73 -9.41
C TYR A 171 2.87 15.07 -10.81
N THR A 172 2.03 14.77 -11.79
CA THR A 172 2.26 15.14 -13.19
C THR A 172 1.05 15.91 -13.70
N ASP A 173 1.28 17.13 -14.18
CA ASP A 173 0.26 17.87 -14.90
C ASP A 173 0.58 17.88 -16.39
N SER A 174 -0.20 17.14 -17.16
CA SER A 174 -0.05 17.04 -18.61
C SER A 174 -1.10 17.86 -19.34
N TYR A 175 -0.66 18.57 -20.37
CA TYR A 175 -1.47 19.39 -21.27
C TYR A 175 -1.33 18.87 -22.70
N GLY A 176 -2.46 18.71 -23.39
CA GLY A 176 -2.54 18.41 -24.81
C GLY A 176 -2.44 19.65 -25.70
N SER A 177 -2.82 19.52 -26.98
CA SER A 177 -2.64 20.58 -27.99
C SER A 177 -3.38 21.86 -27.59
N VAL A 178 -2.83 23.03 -27.92
CA VAL A 178 -3.50 24.32 -27.74
C VAL A 178 -4.52 24.62 -28.85
N CYS A 179 -4.46 23.91 -29.98
CA CYS A 179 -5.24 24.24 -31.17
C CYS A 179 -6.18 23.12 -31.67
N CYS A 180 -5.72 21.89 -31.93
CA CYS A 180 -6.50 20.96 -32.77
C CYS A 180 -6.30 19.44 -32.44
N PRO A 181 -7.19 18.81 -31.66
CA PRO A 181 -8.21 19.43 -30.81
C PRO A 181 -7.54 20.10 -29.61
N ARG A 182 -8.00 21.30 -29.27
CA ARG A 182 -7.54 22.00 -28.08
C ARG A 182 -7.90 21.20 -26.82
N ASP A 183 -6.93 20.97 -25.96
CA ASP A 183 -7.15 20.37 -24.64
C ASP A 183 -7.97 21.34 -23.77
N PRO A 184 -9.15 20.93 -23.27
CA PRO A 184 -9.97 21.75 -22.39
C PRO A 184 -9.25 22.22 -21.11
N LYS A 185 -8.17 21.54 -20.69
CA LYS A 185 -7.35 21.98 -19.55
C LYS A 185 -6.76 23.38 -19.75
N TRP A 186 -6.53 23.79 -21.00
CA TRP A 186 -6.05 25.15 -21.29
C TRP A 186 -7.04 26.23 -20.88
N ASP A 187 -8.34 25.92 -20.80
CA ASP A 187 -9.39 26.89 -20.48
C ASP A 187 -9.64 26.99 -18.97
N SER A 188 -9.25 25.97 -18.21
CA SER A 188 -9.29 25.95 -16.75
C SER A 188 -7.90 26.16 -16.12
N LYS A 189 -6.91 26.58 -16.90
CA LYS A 189 -5.53 26.73 -16.43
C LYS A 189 -5.46 27.91 -15.47
N GLN A 190 -5.44 27.64 -14.17
CA GLN A 190 -4.85 28.58 -13.23
C GLN A 190 -3.35 28.65 -13.54
N ASP A 191 -2.78 29.84 -13.56
CA ASP A 191 -1.34 30.00 -13.76
C ASP A 191 -0.58 29.20 -12.68
N ASP A 192 0.23 28.23 -13.10
CA ASP A 192 0.96 27.34 -12.20
C ASP A 192 1.90 28.14 -11.29
N ALA A 193 2.53 29.19 -11.81
CA ALA A 193 3.42 30.04 -11.01
C ALA A 193 2.65 30.73 -9.88
N SER A 194 1.46 31.26 -10.18
CA SER A 194 0.57 31.86 -9.18
C SER A 194 0.12 30.84 -8.13
N PHE A 195 -0.29 29.64 -8.54
CA PHE A 195 -0.65 28.56 -7.60
C PHE A 195 0.51 28.18 -6.67
N ILE A 196 1.69 27.93 -7.24
CA ILE A 196 2.87 27.54 -6.45
C ILE A 196 3.21 28.62 -5.44
N LYS A 197 3.23 29.89 -5.86
CA LYS A 197 3.53 31.02 -4.96
C LYS A 197 2.51 31.12 -3.83
N GLU A 198 1.22 30.98 -4.13
CA GLU A 198 0.16 31.00 -3.12
C GLU A 198 0.29 29.82 -2.15
N TYR A 199 0.50 28.60 -2.67
CA TYR A 199 0.66 27.40 -1.87
C TYR A 199 1.87 27.52 -0.92
N GLU A 200 3.02 27.97 -1.43
CA GLU A 200 4.24 28.20 -0.64
C GLU A 200 4.00 29.22 0.48
N GLN A 201 3.31 30.33 0.18
CA GLN A 201 2.98 31.36 1.17
C GLN A 201 2.02 30.83 2.24
N ASN A 202 0.93 30.18 1.83
CA ASN A 202 -0.12 29.71 2.73
C ASN A 202 0.35 28.55 3.62
N LYS A 203 1.12 27.61 3.05
CA LYS A 203 1.61 26.42 3.76
C LYS A 203 2.98 26.61 4.39
N LYS A 204 3.65 27.74 4.11
CA LYS A 204 5.02 28.05 4.58
C LYS A 204 6.04 26.98 4.18
N VAL A 205 5.96 26.53 2.94
CA VAL A 205 6.88 25.54 2.35
C VAL A 205 7.52 26.11 1.08
N LYS A 206 8.51 25.40 0.52
CA LYS A 206 9.11 25.75 -0.77
C LYS A 206 9.05 24.54 -1.70
N ILE A 207 8.43 24.70 -2.86
CA ILE A 207 8.36 23.71 -3.91
C ILE A 207 9.63 23.83 -4.76
N ARG A 208 10.37 22.73 -4.85
CA ARG A 208 11.65 22.64 -5.55
C ARG A 208 11.63 21.47 -6.52
N ASP A 209 12.58 21.50 -7.46
CA ASP A 209 12.84 20.41 -8.40
C ASP A 209 11.60 20.07 -9.23
N THR A 210 11.00 21.12 -9.80
CA THR A 210 9.91 20.99 -10.78
C THR A 210 10.52 21.00 -12.17
N TYR A 211 10.07 20.08 -13.04
CA TYR A 211 10.60 19.94 -14.40
C TYR A 211 9.47 20.05 -15.43
N SER A 212 9.72 20.75 -16.53
CA SER A 212 8.82 20.79 -17.68
C SER A 212 9.43 19.99 -18.84
N GLN A 213 8.60 19.23 -19.54
CA GLN A 213 8.97 18.50 -20.73
C GLN A 213 8.01 18.80 -21.86
N ASN A 214 8.53 19.24 -23.00
CA ASN A 214 7.75 19.39 -24.21
C ASN A 214 7.47 18.01 -24.82
N ASN A 215 6.21 17.72 -25.12
CA ASN A 215 5.74 16.46 -25.65
C ASN A 215 5.17 16.58 -27.07
N GLY A 216 4.97 17.79 -27.57
CA GLY A 216 4.44 18.03 -28.92
C GLY A 216 4.69 19.45 -29.41
N LYS A 217 4.33 19.70 -30.68
CA LYS A 217 4.65 20.95 -31.39
C LYS A 217 3.61 22.05 -31.19
N GLU A 218 2.48 21.71 -30.61
CA GLU A 218 1.31 22.57 -30.46
C GLU A 218 1.09 22.93 -28.98
N GLY A 219 2.18 23.01 -28.20
CA GLY A 219 2.15 23.38 -26.78
C GLY A 219 1.94 22.22 -25.81
N GLU A 220 1.89 20.98 -26.29
CA GLU A 220 1.75 19.80 -25.43
C GLU A 220 2.97 19.66 -24.53
N HIS A 221 2.76 19.69 -23.22
CA HIS A 221 3.85 19.54 -22.26
C HIS A 221 3.37 18.85 -20.99
N ALA A 222 4.31 18.30 -20.25
CA ALA A 222 4.09 17.79 -18.91
C ALA A 222 4.94 18.55 -17.92
N VAL A 223 4.35 18.90 -16.78
CA VAL A 223 5.05 19.44 -15.62
C VAL A 223 5.12 18.35 -14.56
N TYR A 224 6.34 17.96 -14.21
CA TYR A 224 6.65 16.95 -13.21
C TYR A 224 7.03 17.61 -11.90
N TYR A 225 6.28 17.30 -10.84
CA TYR A 225 6.55 17.76 -9.49
C TYR A 225 7.17 16.63 -8.67
N THR A 226 8.47 16.76 -8.41
CA THR A 226 9.20 15.83 -7.52
C THR A 226 8.95 16.13 -6.04
N LEU A 227 8.49 17.35 -5.72
CA LEU A 227 8.20 17.79 -4.36
C LEU A 227 9.37 17.50 -3.40
N SER A 228 10.59 17.71 -3.89
CA SER A 228 11.80 17.49 -3.12
C SER A 228 11.86 18.43 -1.93
N GLY A 229 12.35 17.93 -0.80
CA GLY A 229 12.43 18.69 0.45
C GLY A 229 11.10 18.89 1.19
N LEU A 230 9.98 18.39 0.66
CA LEU A 230 8.73 18.29 1.41
C LEU A 230 8.63 16.96 2.17
N THR A 231 7.96 16.97 3.31
CA THR A 231 7.58 15.74 4.03
C THR A 231 6.48 15.00 3.28
N SER A 232 6.32 13.69 3.50
CA SER A 232 5.25 12.90 2.85
C SER A 232 3.86 13.48 3.08
N LEU A 233 3.57 14.02 4.28
CA LEU A 233 2.30 14.69 4.57
C LEU A 233 2.11 15.97 3.73
N GLN A 234 3.17 16.78 3.57
CA GLN A 234 3.15 17.96 2.71
C GLN A 234 2.99 17.59 1.24
N ARG A 235 3.65 16.51 0.78
CA ARG A 235 3.47 15.97 -0.58
C ARG A 235 2.03 15.58 -0.84
N LEU A 236 1.41 14.82 0.06
CA LEU A 236 -0.01 14.45 -0.04
C LEU A 236 -0.92 15.69 -0.05
N GLY A 237 -0.65 16.67 0.82
CA GLY A 237 -1.38 17.94 0.83
C GLY A 237 -1.29 18.70 -0.49
N PHE A 238 -0.10 18.74 -1.10
CA PHE A 238 0.11 19.37 -2.42
C PHE A 238 -0.68 18.66 -3.52
N ILE A 239 -0.59 17.31 -3.58
CA ILE A 239 -1.30 16.50 -4.58
C ILE A 239 -2.82 16.78 -4.53
N LEU A 240 -3.40 16.74 -3.34
CA LEU A 240 -4.84 16.98 -3.16
C LEU A 240 -5.24 18.40 -3.53
N GLU A 241 -4.44 19.40 -3.16
CA GLU A 241 -4.73 20.79 -3.48
C GLU A 241 -4.60 21.06 -4.99
N LYS A 242 -3.61 20.44 -5.64
CA LYS A 242 -3.44 20.52 -7.10
C LYS A 242 -4.58 19.82 -7.85
N GLU A 243 -5.01 18.63 -7.43
CA GLU A 243 -6.20 17.97 -7.99
C GLU A 243 -7.47 18.80 -7.81
N SER A 244 -7.60 19.53 -6.70
CA SER A 244 -8.76 20.39 -6.44
C SER A 244 -8.94 21.50 -7.48
N GLN A 245 -7.86 21.96 -8.12
CA GLN A 245 -7.92 23.01 -9.14
C GLN A 245 -8.69 22.58 -10.38
N ARG A 246 -8.78 21.27 -10.65
CA ARG A 246 -9.53 20.73 -11.77
C ARG A 246 -11.04 20.77 -11.55
N ILE A 247 -11.49 21.05 -10.32
CA ILE A 247 -12.90 21.08 -9.96
C ILE A 247 -13.45 22.49 -10.21
N LYS A 248 -14.35 22.61 -11.19
CA LYS A 248 -15.06 23.87 -11.46
C LYS A 248 -15.87 24.32 -10.23
N ASN A 249 -15.81 25.63 -9.93
CA ASN A 249 -16.51 26.29 -8.83
C ASN A 249 -16.09 25.83 -7.42
N ARG A 250 -14.78 25.56 -7.24
CA ARG A 250 -14.18 25.14 -5.95
C ARG A 250 -14.57 26.03 -4.76
N GLU A 251 -14.61 27.34 -4.95
CA GLU A 251 -14.90 28.30 -3.87
C GLU A 251 -16.33 28.20 -3.32
N THR A 252 -17.24 27.61 -4.09
CA THR A 252 -18.67 27.50 -3.75
C THR A 252 -19.11 26.09 -3.35
N LYS A 253 -18.20 25.12 -3.36
CA LYS A 253 -18.51 23.71 -3.09
C LYS A 253 -17.62 23.17 -1.98
N ASP A 254 -18.23 22.47 -1.03
CA ASP A 254 -17.49 21.64 -0.10
C ASP A 254 -16.92 20.46 -0.89
N ILE A 255 -15.61 20.49 -1.17
CA ILE A 255 -14.95 19.47 -1.99
C ILE A 255 -14.62 18.28 -1.09
N GLN A 256 -15.46 17.26 -1.15
CA GLN A 256 -15.13 15.96 -0.60
C GLN A 256 -14.44 15.12 -1.69
N PHE A 257 -13.12 14.99 -1.60
CA PHE A 257 -12.40 14.04 -2.43
C PHE A 257 -12.87 12.62 -2.13
N SER A 258 -13.18 11.85 -3.17
CA SER A 258 -13.29 10.41 -3.03
C SER A 258 -11.97 9.89 -2.48
N ALA A 259 -12.03 9.03 -1.47
CA ALA A 259 -10.86 8.44 -0.85
C ALA A 259 -9.93 7.75 -1.88
N GLN A 260 -8.73 8.31 -2.04
CA GLN A 260 -7.72 7.93 -3.03
C GLN A 260 -6.43 7.44 -2.35
N LEU A 261 -5.68 6.62 -3.10
CA LEU A 261 -4.33 6.23 -2.74
C LEU A 261 -3.40 6.72 -3.85
N PHE A 262 -2.31 7.36 -3.45
CA PHE A 262 -1.27 7.89 -4.32
C PHE A 262 0.03 7.11 -4.11
N THR A 263 0.77 6.96 -5.19
CA THR A 263 2.12 6.40 -5.22
C THR A 263 2.98 7.28 -6.12
N PRO A 264 4.26 7.51 -5.81
CA PRO A 264 5.15 8.16 -6.75
C PRO A 264 5.38 7.24 -7.95
N HIS A 265 5.62 7.85 -9.12
CA HIS A 265 6.02 7.12 -10.33
C HIS A 265 7.38 7.62 -10.80
N LEU A 266 8.09 6.76 -11.52
CA LEU A 266 9.41 7.06 -12.03
C LEU A 266 9.35 7.50 -13.49
N VAL A 267 9.99 8.63 -13.81
CA VAL A 267 10.05 9.18 -15.16
C VAL A 267 11.51 9.29 -15.60
N LYS A 268 11.82 8.79 -16.79
CA LYS A 268 13.18 8.88 -17.35
C LYS A 268 13.57 10.34 -17.63
N ILE A 269 14.77 10.72 -17.23
CA ILE A 269 15.33 12.06 -17.48
C ILE A 269 15.75 12.18 -18.95
N GLU A 270 15.02 12.99 -19.71
CA GLU A 270 15.40 13.37 -21.07
C GLU A 270 16.35 14.57 -21.03
N LYS A 271 17.62 14.36 -21.41
CA LYS A 271 18.68 15.39 -21.32
C LYS A 271 18.86 16.22 -22.59
N GLU A 272 18.39 15.71 -23.72
CA GLU A 272 18.67 16.25 -25.06
C GLU A 272 17.45 16.18 -25.97
N GLY A 273 17.53 16.89 -27.10
CA GLY A 273 16.50 16.90 -28.12
C GLY A 273 15.25 17.72 -27.76
N PHE A 274 14.22 17.57 -28.59
CA PHE A 274 12.96 18.30 -28.48
C PHE A 274 12.23 18.07 -27.15
N ARG A 275 12.39 16.87 -26.59
CA ARG A 275 11.74 16.43 -25.34
C ARG A 275 12.61 16.61 -24.11
N LYS A 276 13.68 17.42 -24.19
CA LYS A 276 14.56 17.71 -23.05
C LYS A 276 13.76 18.28 -21.88
N MET A 277 14.02 17.75 -20.69
CA MET A 277 13.48 18.29 -19.45
C MET A 277 14.18 19.60 -19.06
N THR A 278 13.39 20.61 -18.74
CA THR A 278 13.86 21.92 -18.26
C THR A 278 13.42 22.10 -16.81
N LYS A 279 14.38 22.33 -15.91
CA LYS A 279 14.08 22.64 -14.50
C LYS A 279 13.45 24.04 -14.41
N LEU A 280 12.31 24.14 -13.73
CA LEU A 280 11.58 25.39 -13.54
C LEU A 280 11.93 26.09 -12.23
N ASN A 281 12.02 25.32 -11.13
CA ASN A 281 12.32 25.78 -9.76
C ASN A 281 13.28 24.82 -9.05
#